data_AF-A0A7K2EAF3-F1
#
_entry.id   AF-A0A7K2EAF3-F1
#
_cell.length_a   1.000
_cell.length_b   1.000
_cell.length_c   1.000
_cell.angle_alpha   90.00
_cell.angle_beta   90.00
_cell.angle_gamma   90.00
#
_symmetry.space_group_name_H-M   'P 1'
#
loop_
_entity.id
_entity.type
_entity.pdbx_description
1 polymer ?
#
loop_
_entity_poly.entity_id
_entity_poly.type
_entity_poly.pdbx_seq_one_letter_code
_entity_poly.pdbx_strand_id
1 'polypeptide(L)'
;MVLSLARSGTLQPERGDLVLFANTTAEHPATYNFAAQVCDELESQHGIACLWYEFCTVEESTRLGWSRRPSYRLVRRTRSSPGDDPATPGYSDDGCAFEELASLKRMVPNRSLRFCTQQLKILPGIKIIAEWLGGGPGPAATGHHHGRPLTSAAADASRYSGDRLSAQAVAAVAAFMHSRPWMRPAQRWEDFTVITTGRNASTARPAADIAGLTGPPAQYVTVLGLRSDEAERVNRAQFEAMLADGASGSRCRHESHPAGEIIAAPLFDAGVDLAQVDDFWLRQAYDLAIERAQGNCVYCFMKGEPALRRLAAAERRSAPVAADGPAGINWWADIEARYAGPSDDSDAQQFKFLTLRAPTYAEISRDTADIGTRGGSSLPCACTD
;
A
#
# COMPACT_ATOMS: atom_id res chain seq x y z
N MET A 1 -11.08 13.87 -9.19
CA MET A 1 -10.71 14.78 -8.07
C MET A 1 -9.36 15.45 -8.32
N VAL A 2 -8.23 14.72 -8.29
CA VAL A 2 -6.88 15.32 -8.36
C VAL A 2 -6.67 16.27 -9.54
N LEU A 3 -7.10 15.89 -10.76
CA LEU A 3 -7.05 16.78 -11.94
C LEU A 3 -7.92 18.03 -11.78
N SER A 4 -9.05 17.95 -11.08
CA SER A 4 -9.88 19.13 -10.79
C SER A 4 -9.16 20.11 -9.86
N LEU A 5 -8.41 19.59 -8.89
CA LEU A 5 -7.61 20.41 -7.97
C LEU A 5 -6.41 21.05 -8.70
N ALA A 6 -5.79 20.32 -9.61
CA ALA A 6 -4.73 20.87 -10.48
C ALA A 6 -5.26 21.95 -11.43
N ARG A 7 -6.36 21.69 -12.15
CA ARG A 7 -6.96 22.62 -13.13
C ARG A 7 -7.53 23.88 -12.48
N SER A 8 -7.94 23.82 -11.22
CA SER A 8 -8.40 25.00 -10.46
C SER A 8 -7.26 25.81 -9.84
N GLY A 9 -6.01 25.34 -9.92
CA GLY A 9 -4.87 25.97 -9.24
C GLY A 9 -4.87 25.76 -7.72
N THR A 10 -5.67 24.81 -7.22
CA THR A 10 -5.66 24.43 -5.80
C THR A 10 -4.35 23.70 -5.47
N LEU A 11 -3.90 22.81 -6.35
CA LEU A 11 -2.57 22.21 -6.29
C LEU A 11 -1.57 23.14 -6.99
N GLN A 12 -0.46 23.42 -6.31
CA GLN A 12 0.55 24.42 -6.70
C GLN A 12 1.96 23.81 -6.67
N PRO A 13 2.62 23.65 -7.83
CA PRO A 13 3.96 23.05 -7.88
C PRO A 13 5.01 23.90 -7.17
N GLU A 14 4.89 25.23 -7.19
CA GLU A 14 5.78 26.15 -6.48
C GLU A 14 5.72 26.03 -4.95
N ARG A 15 4.59 25.54 -4.42
CA ARG A 15 4.43 25.23 -3.00
C ARG A 15 5.10 23.91 -2.61
N GLY A 16 5.45 23.09 -3.60
CA GLY A 16 5.95 21.72 -3.41
C GLY A 16 4.84 20.68 -3.37
N ASP A 17 3.64 20.98 -3.87
CA ASP A 17 2.56 20.01 -3.94
C ASP A 17 2.93 18.86 -4.90
N LEU A 18 2.61 17.65 -4.50
CA LEU A 18 2.84 16.44 -5.29
C LEU A 18 1.72 15.43 -5.12
N VAL A 19 1.70 14.46 -6.02
CA VAL A 19 0.80 13.30 -5.98
C VAL A 19 1.63 12.05 -5.77
N LEU A 20 1.14 11.20 -4.88
CA LEU A 20 1.75 9.92 -4.56
C LEU A 20 0.81 8.79 -4.99
N PHE A 21 1.27 7.93 -5.89
CA PHE A 21 0.58 6.69 -6.23
C PHE A 21 1.23 5.52 -5.50
N ALA A 22 0.49 4.98 -4.52
CA ALA A 22 0.88 3.85 -3.71
C ALA A 22 0.59 2.53 -4.44
N ASN A 23 1.57 1.99 -5.17
CA ASN A 23 1.42 0.70 -5.81
C ASN A 23 1.61 -0.43 -4.78
N THR A 24 0.51 -1.10 -4.43
CA THR A 24 0.52 -2.28 -3.56
C THR A 24 0.80 -3.57 -4.31
N THR A 25 1.00 -3.49 -5.64
CA THR A 25 1.20 -4.61 -6.57
C THR A 25 -0.01 -5.53 -6.67
N ALA A 26 -1.16 -5.08 -6.17
CA ALA A 26 -2.41 -5.84 -6.08
C ALA A 26 -3.61 -5.09 -6.68
N GLU A 27 -3.33 -4.01 -7.38
CA GLU A 27 -4.29 -3.19 -8.12
C GLU A 27 -4.83 -3.95 -9.33
N HIS A 28 -6.04 -3.61 -9.74
CA HIS A 28 -6.62 -4.10 -10.97
C HIS A 28 -5.81 -3.53 -12.16
N PRO A 29 -5.50 -4.33 -13.20
CA PRO A 29 -4.67 -3.88 -14.32
C PRO A 29 -5.14 -2.57 -14.97
N ALA A 30 -6.46 -2.38 -15.09
CA ALA A 30 -7.03 -1.15 -15.65
C ALA A 30 -6.74 0.12 -14.83
N THR A 31 -6.49 -0.01 -13.51
CA THR A 31 -6.09 1.12 -12.66
C THR A 31 -4.76 1.72 -13.13
N TYR A 32 -3.80 0.90 -13.54
CA TYR A 32 -2.47 1.39 -13.89
C TYR A 32 -2.50 2.31 -15.11
N ASN A 33 -3.24 1.93 -16.15
CA ASN A 33 -3.38 2.76 -17.36
C ASN A 33 -4.03 4.10 -17.04
N PHE A 34 -5.11 4.08 -16.25
CA PHE A 34 -5.78 5.31 -15.82
C PHE A 34 -4.87 6.20 -14.99
N ALA A 35 -4.22 5.64 -13.97
CA ALA A 35 -3.34 6.38 -13.08
C ALA A 35 -2.15 6.96 -13.83
N ALA A 36 -1.59 6.24 -14.81
CA ALA A 36 -0.50 6.73 -15.63
C ALA A 36 -0.93 7.95 -16.46
N GLN A 37 -2.09 7.88 -17.13
CA GLN A 37 -2.65 9.00 -17.89
C GLN A 37 -2.88 10.24 -17.01
N VAL A 38 -3.44 10.05 -15.81
CA VAL A 38 -3.65 11.15 -14.85
C VAL A 38 -2.31 11.78 -14.45
N CYS A 39 -1.29 10.97 -14.18
CA CYS A 39 0.03 11.45 -13.79
C CYS A 39 0.79 12.15 -14.92
N ASP A 40 0.66 11.66 -16.15
CA ASP A 40 1.22 12.31 -17.33
C ASP A 40 0.57 13.69 -17.56
N GLU A 41 -0.74 13.82 -17.37
CA GLU A 41 -1.43 15.13 -17.42
C GLU A 41 -0.95 16.07 -16.31
N LEU A 42 -0.87 15.59 -15.07
CA LEU A 42 -0.38 16.38 -13.92
C LEU A 42 1.02 16.94 -14.18
N GLU A 43 1.93 16.13 -14.69
CA GLU A 43 3.31 16.56 -14.91
C GLU A 43 3.45 17.46 -16.14
N SER A 44 2.86 17.06 -17.27
CA SER A 44 3.06 17.77 -18.54
C SER A 44 2.25 19.06 -18.67
N GLN A 45 1.06 19.13 -18.06
CA GLN A 45 0.16 20.27 -18.20
C GLN A 45 0.11 21.15 -16.96
N HIS A 46 0.39 20.59 -15.78
CA HIS A 46 0.27 21.32 -14.50
C HIS A 46 1.60 21.45 -13.76
N GLY A 47 2.66 20.78 -14.20
CA GLY A 47 3.97 20.81 -13.52
C GLY A 47 3.95 20.19 -12.12
N ILE A 48 2.93 19.38 -11.79
CA ILE A 48 2.78 18.72 -10.48
C ILE A 48 3.40 17.33 -10.56
N ALA A 49 4.35 17.04 -9.67
CA ALA A 49 5.03 15.74 -9.64
C ALA A 49 4.05 14.62 -9.27
N CYS A 50 4.03 13.52 -10.03
CA CYS A 50 3.32 12.31 -9.65
C CYS A 50 4.30 11.15 -9.49
N LEU A 51 4.66 10.85 -8.24
CA LEU A 51 5.58 9.76 -7.90
C LEU A 51 4.83 8.46 -7.69
N TRP A 52 5.29 7.41 -8.36
CA TRP A 52 4.85 6.05 -8.12
C TRP A 52 5.85 5.35 -7.22
N TYR A 53 5.33 4.68 -6.19
CA TYR A 53 6.18 3.93 -5.28
C TYR A 53 5.59 2.58 -4.91
N GLU A 54 6.50 1.70 -4.51
CA GLU A 54 6.17 0.38 -3.96
C GLU A 54 6.87 0.20 -2.62
N PHE A 55 6.21 -0.52 -1.72
CA PHE A 55 6.86 -1.05 -0.54
C PHE A 55 7.93 -2.07 -0.95
N CYS A 56 9.07 -2.00 -0.28
CA CYS A 56 10.09 -3.02 -0.35
C CYS A 56 10.78 -3.15 1.02
N THR A 57 11.72 -4.08 1.12
CA THR A 57 12.59 -4.17 2.29
C THR A 57 14.06 -4.04 1.92
N VAL A 58 14.83 -3.61 2.92
CA VAL A 58 16.27 -3.45 2.82
C VAL A 58 16.95 -4.13 4.00
N GLU A 59 18.15 -4.66 3.78
CA GLU A 59 18.99 -5.15 4.88
C GLU A 59 19.89 -4.03 5.38
N GLU A 60 19.82 -3.77 6.67
CA GLU A 60 20.66 -2.78 7.35
C GLU A 60 21.53 -3.46 8.40
N SER A 61 22.77 -2.98 8.51
CA SER A 61 23.66 -3.37 9.59
C SER A 61 23.20 -2.72 10.89
N THR A 62 23.16 -3.50 11.95
CA THR A 62 22.82 -3.07 13.31
C THR A 62 23.89 -3.56 14.28
N ARG A 63 23.87 -3.07 15.52
CA ARG A 63 24.79 -3.55 16.58
C ARG A 63 24.68 -5.07 16.82
N LEU A 64 23.56 -5.69 16.47
CA LEU A 64 23.28 -7.12 16.68
C LEU A 64 23.42 -7.95 15.40
N GLY A 65 24.03 -7.39 14.35
CA GLY A 65 24.12 -8.01 13.02
C GLY A 65 23.13 -7.38 12.04
N TRP A 66 22.70 -8.14 11.03
CA TRP A 66 21.86 -7.65 9.95
C TRP A 66 20.36 -7.74 10.29
N SER A 67 19.59 -6.74 9.88
CA SER A 67 18.13 -6.75 10.00
C SER A 67 17.49 -6.33 8.70
N ARG A 68 16.42 -7.03 8.33
CA ARG A 68 15.49 -6.55 7.31
C ARG A 68 14.63 -5.40 7.88
N ARG A 69 14.44 -4.33 7.10
CA ARG A 69 13.68 -3.13 7.48
C ARG A 69 12.71 -2.74 6.35
N PRO A 70 11.49 -2.28 6.68
CA PRO A 70 10.59 -1.62 5.73
C PRO A 70 11.28 -0.44 5.04
N SER A 71 11.12 -0.36 3.73
CA SER A 71 11.54 0.78 2.91
C SER A 71 10.55 0.97 1.77
N TYR A 72 10.92 1.80 0.81
CA TYR A 72 10.17 2.00 -0.41
C TYR A 72 11.13 2.09 -1.60
N ARG A 73 10.54 1.97 -2.78
CA ARG A 73 11.19 2.27 -4.04
C ARG A 73 10.30 3.12 -4.92
N LEU A 74 10.91 4.03 -5.66
CA LEU A 74 10.23 4.67 -6.79
C LEU A 74 10.27 3.73 -7.99
N VAL A 75 9.22 3.75 -8.79
CA VAL A 75 9.08 2.93 -10.00
C VAL A 75 8.63 3.79 -11.17
N ARG A 76 9.00 3.39 -12.39
CA ARG A 76 8.45 4.00 -13.60
C ARG A 76 6.97 3.66 -13.74
N ARG A 77 6.27 4.51 -14.49
CA ARG A 77 4.87 4.28 -14.93
C ARG A 77 4.73 3.23 -16.05
N THR A 78 5.81 2.52 -16.38
CA THR A 78 5.79 1.37 -17.29
C THR A 78 5.84 0.07 -16.50
N ARG A 79 5.09 -0.95 -16.96
CA ARG A 79 5.07 -2.26 -16.30
C ARG A 79 6.45 -2.89 -16.35
N SER A 80 6.89 -3.48 -15.23
CA SER A 80 8.16 -4.19 -15.19
C SER A 80 8.14 -5.41 -16.11
N SER A 81 9.26 -5.63 -16.81
CA SER A 81 9.48 -6.77 -17.68
C SER A 81 10.74 -7.55 -17.26
N PRO A 82 10.80 -8.88 -17.54
CA PRO A 82 12.01 -9.65 -17.31
C PRO A 82 13.20 -9.06 -18.09
N GLY A 83 14.27 -8.72 -17.37
CA GLY A 83 15.48 -8.11 -17.96
C GLY A 83 15.55 -6.60 -17.85
N ASP A 84 14.54 -5.93 -17.29
CA ASP A 84 14.63 -4.52 -16.92
C ASP A 84 15.83 -4.27 -16.00
N ASP A 85 16.47 -3.11 -16.17
CA ASP A 85 17.54 -2.66 -15.28
C ASP A 85 17.01 -2.53 -13.84
N PRO A 86 17.55 -3.28 -12.88
CA PRO A 86 17.18 -3.14 -11.47
C PRO A 86 17.31 -1.74 -10.87
N ALA A 87 18.20 -0.92 -11.42
CA ALA A 87 18.37 0.47 -10.98
C ALA A 87 17.18 1.34 -11.39
N THR A 88 16.50 0.99 -12.47
CA THR A 88 15.34 1.70 -12.99
C THR A 88 14.17 0.72 -13.13
N PRO A 89 13.48 0.36 -12.04
CA PRO A 89 12.40 -0.61 -12.11
C PRO A 89 11.12 0.00 -12.69
N GLY A 90 10.39 -0.78 -13.48
CA GLY A 90 8.98 -0.54 -13.76
C GLY A 90 8.09 -0.92 -12.57
N TYR A 91 6.79 -0.62 -12.65
CA TYR A 91 5.84 -1.06 -11.62
C TYR A 91 5.52 -2.55 -11.73
N SER A 92 5.26 -3.19 -10.60
CA SER A 92 4.83 -4.59 -10.48
C SER A 92 3.31 -4.71 -10.26
N ASP A 93 2.72 -5.80 -10.74
CA ASP A 93 1.29 -6.15 -10.61
C ASP A 93 1.07 -7.63 -10.22
N ASP A 94 2.13 -8.29 -9.77
CA ASP A 94 2.23 -9.71 -9.45
C ASP A 94 2.06 -10.01 -7.95
N GLY A 95 1.76 -8.99 -7.15
CA GLY A 95 1.57 -9.11 -5.71
C GLY A 95 2.88 -9.20 -4.91
N CYS A 96 4.02 -8.92 -5.55
CA CYS A 96 5.32 -9.05 -4.92
C CYS A 96 5.41 -8.26 -3.60
N ALA A 97 4.99 -6.99 -3.57
CA ALA A 97 5.08 -6.13 -2.37
C ALA A 97 4.23 -6.69 -1.22
N PHE A 98 3.11 -7.32 -1.57
CA PHE A 98 2.21 -7.95 -0.62
C PHE A 98 2.84 -9.22 -0.01
N GLU A 99 3.49 -10.06 -0.82
CA GLU A 99 4.22 -11.24 -0.34
C GLU A 99 5.43 -10.85 0.51
N GLU A 100 6.14 -9.79 0.13
CA GLU A 100 7.26 -9.28 0.91
C GLU A 100 6.81 -8.76 2.29
N LEU A 101 5.68 -8.06 2.35
CA LEU A 101 5.10 -7.62 3.60
C LEU A 101 4.65 -8.80 4.46
N ALA A 102 3.99 -9.80 3.86
CA ALA A 102 3.57 -11.00 4.58
C ALA A 102 4.76 -11.77 5.16
N SER A 103 5.85 -11.86 4.39
CA SER A 103 7.14 -12.41 4.85
C SER A 103 7.71 -11.61 6.03
N LEU A 104 7.72 -10.28 5.95
CA LEU A 104 8.24 -9.41 7.02
C LEU A 104 7.40 -9.50 8.30
N LYS A 105 6.07 -9.48 8.17
CA LYS A 105 5.12 -9.49 9.30
C LYS A 105 4.86 -10.88 9.86
N ARG A 106 5.24 -11.94 9.11
CA ARG A 106 5.05 -13.36 9.48
C ARG A 106 3.59 -13.79 9.52
N MET A 107 2.76 -13.06 8.80
CA MET A 107 1.32 -13.26 8.72
C MET A 107 0.81 -12.63 7.45
N VAL A 108 -0.28 -13.16 6.94
CA VAL A 108 -1.05 -12.44 5.92
C VAL A 108 -1.77 -11.25 6.57
N PRO A 109 -1.92 -10.12 5.85
CA PRO A 109 -2.86 -9.09 6.24
C PRO A 109 -4.25 -9.68 6.48
N ASN A 110 -4.97 -9.17 7.49
CA ASN A 110 -6.31 -9.67 7.78
C ASN A 110 -7.27 -8.53 8.14
N ARG A 111 -8.57 -8.83 8.13
CA ARG A 111 -9.64 -7.83 8.38
C ARG A 111 -9.52 -7.08 9.69
N SER A 112 -8.92 -7.69 10.70
CA SER A 112 -8.76 -7.11 12.03
C SER A 112 -7.55 -6.18 12.09
N LEU A 113 -6.39 -6.63 11.59
CA LEU A 113 -5.12 -5.91 11.72
C LEU A 113 -4.88 -4.88 10.61
N ARG A 114 -5.39 -5.13 9.40
CA ARG A 114 -5.36 -4.21 8.23
C ARG A 114 -4.00 -3.57 7.92
N PHE A 115 -2.91 -4.21 8.36
CA PHE A 115 -1.57 -3.60 8.30
C PHE A 115 -1.05 -3.39 6.87
N CYS A 116 -1.71 -3.93 5.83
CA CYS A 116 -1.35 -3.64 4.44
C CYS A 116 -1.54 -2.17 4.08
N THR A 117 -2.60 -1.51 4.55
CA THR A 117 -2.83 -0.08 4.28
C THR A 117 -1.71 0.76 4.87
N GLN A 118 -1.40 0.50 6.13
CA GLN A 118 -0.35 1.19 6.85
C GLN A 118 1.03 0.96 6.23
N GLN A 119 1.38 -0.30 5.96
CA GLN A 119 2.76 -0.67 5.59
C GLN A 119 3.04 -0.53 4.09
N LEU A 120 2.03 -0.71 3.22
CA LEU A 120 2.21 -0.59 1.77
C LEU A 120 1.92 0.82 1.25
N LYS A 121 1.13 1.63 1.97
CA LYS A 121 0.72 2.96 1.52
C LYS A 121 1.23 4.06 2.44
N ILE A 122 0.69 4.13 3.66
CA ILE A 122 0.89 5.29 4.55
C ILE A 122 2.37 5.47 4.90
N LEU A 123 3.01 4.46 5.49
CA LEU A 123 4.38 4.59 5.99
C LEU A 123 5.41 4.83 4.87
N PRO A 124 5.37 4.13 3.72
CA PRO A 124 6.20 4.49 2.57
C PRO A 124 5.96 5.92 2.07
N GLY A 125 4.71 6.37 1.99
CA GLY A 125 4.36 7.73 1.58
C GLY A 125 4.97 8.79 2.50
N ILE A 126 4.88 8.59 3.82
CA ILE A 126 5.50 9.49 4.81
C ILE A 126 7.02 9.56 4.62
N LYS A 127 7.67 8.42 4.37
CA LYS A 127 9.12 8.40 4.12
C LYS A 127 9.47 9.17 2.85
N ILE A 128 8.69 9.02 1.77
CA ILE A 128 8.88 9.78 0.53
C ILE A 128 8.73 11.27 0.81
N ILE A 129 7.68 11.70 1.51
CA ILE A 129 7.47 13.11 1.86
C ILE A 129 8.67 13.62 2.66
N ALA A 130 9.07 12.90 3.72
CA ALA A 130 10.20 13.29 4.57
C ALA A 130 11.54 13.38 3.83
N GLU A 131 11.86 12.40 2.99
CA GLU A 131 13.18 12.29 2.34
C GLU A 131 13.26 13.08 1.03
N TRP A 132 12.17 13.13 0.25
CA TRP A 132 12.09 13.84 -1.04
C TRP A 132 11.88 15.34 -0.85
N LEU A 133 10.90 15.78 -0.02
CA LEU A 133 10.73 17.22 0.27
C LEU A 133 11.85 17.76 1.17
N GLY A 134 12.48 16.90 1.97
CA GLY A 134 13.68 17.24 2.75
C GLY A 134 14.91 17.56 1.90
N GLY A 135 14.85 17.36 0.57
CA GLY A 135 15.98 17.59 -0.34
C GLY A 135 17.14 16.63 -0.12
N GLY A 136 16.88 15.47 0.48
CA GLY A 136 17.85 14.40 0.66
C GLY A 136 18.17 13.70 -0.67
N PRO A 137 19.26 12.92 -0.74
CA PRO A 137 19.67 12.20 -1.95
C PRO A 137 18.77 10.97 -2.28
N GLY A 138 17.56 10.89 -1.71
CA GLY A 138 16.68 9.73 -1.76
C GLY A 138 16.58 8.96 -0.44
N PRO A 139 16.09 7.70 -0.47
CA PRO A 139 15.94 6.88 0.72
C PRO A 139 17.23 6.83 1.51
N ALA A 140 17.17 7.24 2.78
CA ALA A 140 18.33 7.24 3.67
C ALA A 140 18.90 5.81 3.84
N ALA A 141 18.03 4.82 3.67
CA ALA A 141 18.34 3.40 3.71
C ALA A 141 18.37 2.79 2.29
N THR A 142 19.52 2.85 1.64
CA THR A 142 19.77 2.02 0.44
C THR A 142 19.90 0.55 0.84
N GLY A 143 20.52 0.28 1.99
CA GLY A 143 20.70 -1.08 2.52
C GLY A 143 21.62 -1.94 1.66
N HIS A 144 21.81 -3.19 2.07
CA HIS A 144 22.71 -4.13 1.43
C HIS A 144 21.97 -4.98 0.38
N HIS A 145 22.65 -5.24 -0.74
CA HIS A 145 22.05 -5.81 -1.97
C HIS A 145 22.85 -7.00 -2.53
N HIS A 146 23.29 -7.90 -1.67
CA HIS A 146 23.98 -9.10 -2.13
C HIS A 146 22.98 -10.10 -2.71
N GLY A 147 23.43 -10.96 -3.63
CA GLY A 147 22.62 -12.07 -4.16
C GLY A 147 22.29 -13.16 -3.13
N ARG A 148 22.60 -12.94 -1.86
CA ARG A 148 22.24 -13.77 -0.74
C ARG A 148 21.94 -12.93 0.50
N PRO A 149 21.08 -13.44 1.40
CA PRO A 149 20.75 -12.79 2.67
C PRO A 149 21.96 -12.54 3.55
N LEU A 150 21.99 -11.42 4.27
CA LEU A 150 22.94 -11.19 5.37
C LEU A 150 22.30 -11.33 6.76
N THR A 151 20.97 -11.27 6.88
CA THR A 151 20.27 -11.68 8.10
C THR A 151 20.60 -13.13 8.46
N SER A 152 20.40 -13.50 9.71
CA SER A 152 20.58 -14.87 10.18
C SER A 152 19.28 -15.35 10.77
N ALA A 153 18.82 -16.55 10.38
CA ALA A 153 17.68 -17.18 11.02
C ALA A 153 17.87 -17.29 12.55
N ALA A 154 19.10 -17.51 13.03
CA ALA A 154 19.39 -17.53 14.47
C ALA A 154 19.30 -16.14 15.13
N ALA A 155 19.69 -15.08 14.43
CA ALA A 155 19.57 -13.70 14.92
C ALA A 155 18.13 -13.18 14.86
N ASP A 156 17.35 -13.61 13.86
CA ASP A 156 15.93 -13.32 13.81
C ASP A 156 15.19 -14.11 14.89
N ALA A 157 15.54 -15.38 15.13
CA ALA A 157 14.99 -16.21 16.20
C ALA A 157 15.16 -15.60 17.60
N SER A 158 16.32 -15.02 17.91
CA SER A 158 16.58 -14.44 19.24
C SER A 158 15.69 -13.25 19.59
N ARG A 159 15.05 -12.60 18.60
CA ARG A 159 14.04 -11.54 18.83
C ARG A 159 12.71 -12.08 19.35
N TYR A 160 12.51 -13.40 19.33
CA TYR A 160 11.27 -14.11 19.68
C TYR A 160 11.43 -14.98 20.92
N SER A 161 12.54 -14.86 21.66
CA SER A 161 12.68 -15.52 22.95
C SER A 161 11.74 -14.86 23.98
N GLY A 162 10.50 -15.33 24.02
CA GLY A 162 9.51 -15.02 25.05
C GLY A 162 8.67 -16.26 25.34
N ASP A 163 7.92 -16.25 26.44
CA ASP A 163 7.23 -17.42 27.03
C ASP A 163 6.13 -18.06 26.14
N ARG A 164 5.89 -17.54 24.93
CA ARG A 164 4.79 -17.97 24.05
C ARG A 164 5.17 -19.05 23.02
N LEU A 165 6.45 -19.22 22.67
CA LEU A 165 6.87 -20.18 21.66
C LEU A 165 8.07 -21.00 22.12
N SER A 166 8.08 -22.30 21.81
CA SER A 166 9.25 -23.15 22.09
C SER A 166 10.45 -22.72 21.24
N ALA A 167 11.67 -22.94 21.72
CA ALA A 167 12.89 -22.62 20.98
C ALA A 167 12.95 -23.31 19.60
N GLN A 168 12.40 -24.52 19.48
CA GLN A 168 12.28 -25.25 18.22
C GLN A 168 11.27 -24.59 17.26
N ALA A 169 10.12 -24.14 17.77
CA ALA A 169 9.14 -23.40 16.97
C ALA A 169 9.72 -22.07 16.47
N VAL A 170 10.43 -21.35 17.34
CA VAL A 170 11.13 -20.11 17.00
C VAL A 170 12.17 -20.34 15.89
N ALA A 171 12.99 -21.40 15.99
CA ALA A 171 13.98 -21.74 14.97
C ALA A 171 13.35 -22.16 13.63
N ALA A 172 12.26 -22.95 13.68
CA ALA A 172 11.54 -23.39 12.48
C ALA A 172 10.89 -22.21 11.73
N VAL A 173 10.24 -21.30 12.46
CA VAL A 173 9.67 -20.06 11.90
C VAL A 173 10.77 -19.20 11.28
N ALA A 174 11.89 -19.00 11.99
CA ALA A 174 12.98 -18.18 11.47
C ALA A 174 13.66 -18.80 10.22
N ALA A 175 13.84 -20.12 10.18
CA ALA A 175 14.39 -20.82 9.01
C ALA A 175 13.43 -20.75 7.81
N PHE A 176 12.14 -20.98 8.04
CA PHE A 176 11.09 -20.84 7.01
C PHE A 176 11.13 -19.43 6.40
N MET A 177 11.19 -18.40 7.23
CA MET A 177 11.25 -17.00 6.78
C MET A 177 12.52 -16.66 6.00
N HIS A 178 13.68 -17.09 6.50
CA HIS A 178 14.97 -16.79 5.86
C HIS A 178 15.07 -17.39 4.45
N SER A 179 14.40 -18.53 4.22
CA SER A 179 14.34 -19.18 2.92
C SER A 179 13.37 -18.54 1.92
N ARG A 180 12.58 -17.54 2.30
CA ARG A 180 11.61 -16.90 1.40
C ARG A 180 12.30 -15.93 0.43
N PRO A 181 11.76 -15.72 -0.78
CA PRO A 181 12.31 -14.81 -1.77
C PRO A 181 12.57 -13.41 -1.21
N TRP A 182 13.67 -12.85 -1.66
CA TRP A 182 14.19 -11.55 -1.28
C TRP A 182 13.88 -10.64 -2.45
N MET A 183 12.85 -9.82 -2.33
CA MET A 183 12.81 -8.67 -3.21
C MET A 183 13.84 -7.69 -2.68
N ARG A 184 15.02 -7.70 -3.31
CA ARG A 184 15.58 -6.46 -3.87
C ARG A 184 16.84 -6.76 -4.68
N PRO A 185 16.83 -6.54 -6.01
CA PRO A 185 18.05 -6.25 -6.73
C PRO A 185 18.47 -4.79 -6.45
N ALA A 186 19.78 -4.51 -6.46
CA ALA A 186 20.36 -3.22 -6.06
C ALA A 186 19.67 -2.04 -6.75
N GLN A 187 19.00 -1.18 -5.98
CA GLN A 187 18.32 -0.03 -6.56
C GLN A 187 18.97 1.25 -6.04
N ARG A 188 19.44 2.04 -7.02
CA ARG A 188 19.85 3.42 -6.82
C ARG A 188 18.60 4.30 -6.83
N TRP A 189 18.65 5.38 -6.08
CA TRP A 189 17.58 6.37 -6.11
C TRP A 189 17.51 7.04 -7.48
N GLU A 190 16.31 7.14 -8.04
CA GLU A 190 16.03 7.90 -9.25
C GLU A 190 14.61 8.47 -9.21
N ASP A 191 14.47 9.74 -9.59
CA ASP A 191 13.20 10.44 -9.77
C ASP A 191 12.76 10.28 -11.23
N PHE A 192 11.62 9.63 -11.46
CA PHE A 192 11.13 9.30 -12.81
C PHE A 192 10.10 10.32 -13.35
N THR A 193 9.95 11.48 -12.71
CA THR A 193 9.04 12.53 -13.20
C THR A 193 9.64 13.24 -14.41
N VAL A 194 8.80 13.68 -15.35
CA VAL A 194 9.28 14.49 -16.50
C VAL A 194 9.56 15.94 -16.13
N ILE A 195 9.26 16.32 -14.89
CA ILE A 195 9.48 17.66 -14.38
C ILE A 195 10.99 17.85 -14.25
N THR A 196 11.56 18.58 -15.21
CA THR A 196 12.94 19.02 -15.11
C THR A 196 13.02 19.98 -13.95
N THR A 197 13.48 19.46 -12.82
CA THR A 197 13.48 20.20 -11.59
C THR A 197 14.31 21.47 -11.75
N GLY A 198 13.66 22.63 -11.73
CA GLY A 198 14.25 23.86 -11.21
C GLY A 198 14.54 23.76 -9.71
N ARG A 199 14.98 22.58 -9.19
CA ARG A 199 15.36 22.34 -7.79
C ARG A 199 16.74 22.93 -7.46
N ASN A 200 17.25 23.86 -8.26
CA ASN A 200 18.30 24.75 -7.82
C ASN A 200 17.67 25.93 -7.09
N ALA A 201 17.92 26.01 -5.78
CA ALA A 201 18.00 27.27 -5.05
C ALA A 201 16.71 28.07 -4.82
N SER A 202 15.66 27.44 -4.28
CA SER A 202 14.89 28.15 -3.26
C SER A 202 15.63 27.99 -1.93
N THR A 203 16.12 29.10 -1.42
CA THR A 203 16.77 29.31 -0.12
C THR A 203 15.89 28.98 1.09
N ALA A 204 14.69 28.46 0.87
CA ALA A 204 13.80 27.94 1.90
C ALA A 204 13.77 26.41 1.83
N ARG A 205 14.90 25.77 2.18
CA ARG A 205 14.83 24.40 2.70
C ARG A 205 13.93 24.46 3.94
N PRO A 206 12.83 23.70 4.05
CA PRO A 206 12.19 23.56 5.34
C PRO A 206 13.26 23.04 6.30
N ALA A 207 13.65 23.84 7.28
CA ALA A 207 14.56 23.43 8.34
C ALA A 207 13.91 22.41 9.30
N ALA A 208 12.73 21.91 8.96
CA ALA A 208 11.93 21.04 9.78
C ALA A 208 11.98 19.62 9.22
N ASP A 209 12.71 18.80 9.95
CA ASP A 209 12.52 17.37 10.08
C ASP A 209 11.02 17.03 10.10
N ILE A 210 10.49 16.56 8.97
CA ILE A 210 9.06 16.20 8.83
C ILE A 210 8.68 15.10 9.85
N ALA A 211 9.65 14.32 10.33
CA ALA A 211 9.47 13.31 11.38
C ALA A 211 9.62 13.87 12.82
N GLY A 212 9.93 15.16 12.97
CA GLY A 212 10.03 15.84 14.26
C GLY A 212 11.21 15.40 15.15
N LEU A 213 12.27 14.79 14.60
CA LEU A 213 13.43 14.34 15.41
C LEU A 213 14.31 15.51 15.89
N THR A 214 14.22 16.68 15.25
CA THR A 214 15.05 17.87 15.55
C THR A 214 14.29 19.19 15.68
N GLY A 215 12.95 19.18 15.57
CA GLY A 215 12.07 20.36 15.66
C GLY A 215 10.58 19.99 15.56
N PRO A 216 9.64 20.96 15.63
CA PRO A 216 8.23 20.66 15.37
C PRO A 216 8.06 20.14 13.92
N PRO A 217 7.22 19.11 13.70
CA PRO A 217 7.03 18.53 12.38
C PRO A 217 6.49 19.59 11.41
N ALA A 218 6.91 19.50 10.14
CA ALA A 218 6.37 20.35 9.09
C ALA A 218 4.88 20.05 8.92
N GLN A 219 4.06 21.11 8.86
CA GLN A 219 2.65 20.95 8.55
C GLN A 219 2.44 20.72 7.06
N TYR A 220 1.59 19.77 6.71
CA TYR A 220 1.22 19.48 5.33
C TYR A 220 -0.23 19.03 5.26
N VAL A 221 -0.82 19.16 4.07
CA VAL A 221 -2.23 18.78 3.83
C VAL A 221 -2.28 17.50 3.02
N THR A 222 -2.94 16.48 3.55
CA THR A 222 -3.29 15.26 2.82
C THR A 222 -4.73 15.37 2.32
N VAL A 223 -4.90 15.24 1.01
CA VAL A 223 -6.21 15.29 0.36
C VAL A 223 -6.75 13.89 0.13
N LEU A 224 -7.87 13.57 0.76
CA LEU A 224 -8.56 12.29 0.64
C LEU A 224 -9.83 12.41 -0.20
N GLY A 225 -10.07 11.42 -1.07
CA GLY A 225 -11.26 11.34 -1.91
C GLY A 225 -12.48 10.75 -1.21
N LEU A 226 -12.67 11.02 0.09
CA LEU A 226 -13.81 10.54 0.88
C LEU A 226 -15.05 11.38 0.57
N ARG A 227 -16.19 10.72 0.37
CA ARG A 227 -17.46 11.31 -0.05
C ARG A 227 -18.34 11.74 1.13
N SER A 228 -19.41 12.48 0.85
CA SER A 228 -20.39 12.90 1.87
C SER A 228 -21.10 11.72 2.54
N ASP A 229 -21.37 10.63 1.80
CA ASP A 229 -21.93 9.37 2.31
C ASP A 229 -20.94 8.53 3.14
N GLU A 230 -19.71 9.03 3.32
CA GLU A 230 -18.61 8.39 4.06
C GLU A 230 -18.20 9.20 5.31
N ALA A 231 -19.13 9.99 5.85
CA ALA A 231 -18.89 10.93 6.97
C ALA A 231 -18.12 10.32 8.16
N GLU A 232 -18.45 9.08 8.56
CA GLU A 232 -17.75 8.41 9.66
C GLU A 232 -16.25 8.23 9.39
N ARG A 233 -15.87 8.00 8.12
CA ARG A 233 -14.48 7.81 7.69
C ARG A 233 -13.71 9.13 7.73
N VAL A 234 -14.36 10.21 7.29
CA VAL A 234 -13.81 11.58 7.36
C VAL A 234 -13.56 11.97 8.81
N ASN A 235 -14.57 11.79 9.66
CA ASN A 235 -14.47 12.12 11.09
C ASN A 235 -13.36 11.31 11.78
N ARG A 236 -13.22 10.03 11.44
CA ARG A 236 -12.12 9.20 11.96
C ARG A 236 -10.76 9.72 11.54
N ALA A 237 -10.54 9.97 10.24
CA ALA A 237 -9.25 10.45 9.74
C ALA A 237 -8.87 11.80 10.36
N GLN A 238 -9.82 12.74 10.44
CA GLN A 238 -9.62 14.04 11.09
C GLN A 238 -9.30 13.90 12.58
N PHE A 239 -10.02 13.01 13.30
CA PHE A 239 -9.79 12.76 14.71
C PHE A 239 -8.40 12.12 14.96
N GLU A 240 -8.01 11.14 14.16
CA GLU A 240 -6.71 10.48 14.28
C GLU A 240 -5.54 11.44 13.99
N ALA A 241 -5.66 12.30 12.98
CA ALA A 241 -4.70 13.36 12.70
C ALA A 241 -4.60 14.37 13.86
N MET A 242 -5.73 14.81 14.42
CA MET A 242 -5.75 15.71 15.58
C MET A 242 -5.09 15.07 16.82
N LEU A 243 -5.31 13.76 17.04
CA LEU A 243 -4.65 13.03 18.12
C LEU A 243 -3.13 12.93 17.92
N ALA A 244 -2.67 12.75 16.68
CA ALA A 244 -1.25 12.72 16.36
C ALA A 244 -0.55 14.06 16.68
N ASP A 245 -1.22 15.19 16.44
CA ASP A 245 -0.72 16.54 16.74
C ASP A 245 -0.71 16.87 18.25
N GLY A 246 -1.68 16.35 19.01
CA GLY A 246 -1.80 16.58 20.45
C GLY A 246 -0.91 15.69 21.32
N ALA A 247 -0.31 14.65 20.75
CA ALA A 247 0.48 13.66 21.49
C ALA A 247 1.90 14.15 21.80
N SER A 248 2.05 14.99 22.82
CA SER A 248 3.36 15.27 23.46
C SER A 248 3.91 14.09 24.30
N GLY A 249 3.21 12.95 24.32
CA GLY A 249 3.53 11.77 25.11
C GLY A 249 3.79 10.53 24.26
N SER A 250 4.92 9.86 24.49
CA SER A 250 5.48 8.70 23.77
C SER A 250 4.64 7.40 23.72
N ARG A 251 3.31 7.46 23.94
CA ARG A 251 2.44 6.26 24.01
C ARG A 251 1.33 6.18 22.96
N CYS A 252 1.08 7.22 22.19
CA CYS A 252 0.16 7.15 21.05
C CYS A 252 0.98 7.09 19.75
N ARG A 253 1.49 5.91 19.40
CA ARG A 253 1.92 5.67 18.02
C ARG A 253 0.66 5.57 17.16
N HIS A 254 0.14 6.70 16.70
CA HIS A 254 -0.81 6.70 15.61
C HIS A 254 -0.01 6.39 14.34
N GLU A 255 0.12 5.11 14.05
CA GLU A 255 0.95 4.63 12.94
C GLU A 255 0.32 4.89 11.56
N SER A 256 -0.93 5.41 11.52
CA SER A 256 -1.67 5.75 10.30
C SER A 256 -1.64 7.24 9.94
N HIS A 257 -1.34 8.13 10.89
CA HIS A 257 -1.32 9.58 10.69
C HIS A 257 -0.13 10.17 11.47
N PRO A 258 0.90 10.70 10.80
CA PRO A 258 2.02 11.33 11.48
C PRO A 258 1.64 12.73 11.98
N ALA A 259 2.40 13.23 12.94
CA ALA A 259 2.24 14.60 13.42
C ALA A 259 2.53 15.62 12.30
N GLY A 260 1.78 16.71 12.29
CA GLY A 260 1.80 17.76 11.26
C GLY A 260 0.84 17.52 10.09
N GLU A 261 0.17 16.37 10.02
CA GLU A 261 -0.78 16.08 8.93
C GLU A 261 -2.13 16.74 9.16
N ILE A 262 -2.60 17.48 8.15
CA ILE A 262 -3.94 18.05 8.10
C ILE A 262 -4.76 17.32 7.03
N ILE A 263 -5.88 16.73 7.41
CA ILE A 263 -6.76 15.99 6.49
C ILE A 263 -7.77 16.95 5.83
N ALA A 264 -7.81 16.94 4.49
CA ALA A 264 -8.83 17.58 3.69
C ALA A 264 -9.64 16.54 2.91
N ALA A 265 -10.97 16.68 2.86
CA ALA A 265 -11.87 15.78 2.14
C ALA A 265 -12.80 16.56 1.20
N PRO A 266 -12.30 17.06 0.05
CA PRO A 266 -13.05 18.00 -0.79
C PRO A 266 -14.39 17.47 -1.32
N LEU A 267 -14.52 16.15 -1.54
CA LEU A 267 -15.78 15.56 -1.98
C LEU A 267 -16.81 15.58 -0.86
N PHE A 268 -16.40 15.28 0.38
CA PHE A 268 -17.24 15.42 1.56
C PHE A 268 -17.68 16.88 1.76
N ASP A 269 -16.74 17.82 1.71
CA ASP A 269 -17.03 19.25 1.90
C ASP A 269 -17.98 19.81 0.82
N ALA A 270 -17.87 19.29 -0.41
CA ALA A 270 -18.76 19.63 -1.51
C ALA A 270 -20.11 18.89 -1.49
N GLY A 271 -20.35 18.03 -0.49
CA GLY A 271 -21.58 17.23 -0.39
C GLY A 271 -21.68 16.11 -1.44
N VAL A 272 -20.60 15.79 -2.15
CA VAL A 272 -20.59 14.80 -3.23
C VAL A 272 -20.75 13.39 -2.69
N ASP A 273 -21.85 12.72 -3.04
CA ASP A 273 -22.15 11.35 -2.67
C ASP A 273 -21.77 10.33 -3.76
N LEU A 274 -22.03 9.04 -3.49
CA LEU A 274 -21.78 7.95 -4.44
C LEU A 274 -22.54 8.12 -5.76
N ALA A 275 -23.81 8.51 -5.73
CA ALA A 275 -24.63 8.63 -6.93
C ALA A 275 -24.08 9.72 -7.86
N GLN A 276 -23.61 10.84 -7.29
CA GLN A 276 -22.97 11.91 -8.06
C GLN A 276 -21.63 11.47 -8.67
N VAL A 277 -20.86 10.63 -7.97
CA VAL A 277 -19.64 10.01 -8.53
C VAL A 277 -19.99 9.10 -9.71
N ASP A 278 -21.08 8.34 -9.62
CA ASP A 278 -21.53 7.46 -10.70
C ASP A 278 -21.98 8.25 -11.92
N ASP A 279 -22.79 9.27 -11.71
CA ASP A 279 -23.23 10.19 -12.74
C ASP A 279 -22.04 10.88 -13.42
N PHE A 280 -20.99 11.21 -12.65
CA PHE A 280 -19.76 11.74 -13.21
C PHE A 280 -19.10 10.73 -14.15
N TRP A 281 -18.92 9.47 -13.71
CA TRP A 281 -18.29 8.43 -14.51
C TRP A 281 -19.11 8.04 -15.74
N LEU A 282 -20.43 7.98 -15.64
CA LEU A 282 -21.34 7.71 -16.77
C LEU A 282 -21.24 8.77 -17.88
N ARG A 283 -20.79 9.99 -17.55
CA ARG A 283 -20.59 11.09 -18.51
C ARG A 283 -19.17 11.17 -19.07
N GLN A 284 -18.22 10.39 -18.56
CA GLN A 284 -16.86 10.43 -19.07
C GLN A 284 -16.75 9.61 -20.36
N ALA A 285 -15.90 10.07 -21.29
CA ALA A 285 -15.54 9.29 -22.47
C ALA A 285 -14.60 8.12 -22.13
N TYR A 286 -13.94 8.20 -20.98
CA TYR A 286 -13.06 7.16 -20.47
C TYR A 286 -13.83 6.20 -19.57
N ASP A 287 -13.74 4.90 -19.87
CA ASP A 287 -14.24 3.81 -19.02
C ASP A 287 -13.06 3.12 -18.35
N LEU A 288 -13.06 3.11 -17.01
CA LEU A 288 -12.05 2.43 -16.20
C LEU A 288 -12.12 0.91 -16.37
N ALA A 289 -13.24 0.37 -16.90
CA ALA A 289 -13.47 -1.05 -17.11
C ALA A 289 -13.26 -1.89 -15.84
N ILE A 290 -13.57 -1.31 -14.68
CA ILE A 290 -13.57 -1.97 -13.37
C ILE A 290 -15.00 -2.01 -12.87
N GLU A 291 -15.55 -3.22 -12.74
CA GLU A 291 -16.82 -3.39 -12.07
C GLU A 291 -16.71 -2.98 -10.60
N ARG A 292 -17.80 -2.43 -10.06
CA ARG A 292 -17.82 -1.86 -8.71
C ARG A 292 -17.49 -2.89 -7.63
N ALA A 293 -17.92 -4.14 -7.86
CA ALA A 293 -17.60 -5.25 -6.99
C ALA A 293 -16.11 -5.61 -7.01
N GLN A 294 -15.39 -5.37 -8.11
CA GLN A 294 -13.94 -5.61 -8.22
C GLN A 294 -13.17 -4.53 -7.46
N GLY A 295 -13.51 -3.26 -7.66
CA GLY A 295 -12.76 -2.13 -7.09
C GLY A 295 -11.27 -2.18 -7.45
N ASN A 296 -10.44 -1.40 -6.74
CA ASN A 296 -9.01 -1.34 -7.07
C ASN A 296 -8.26 -2.64 -6.73
N CYS A 297 -8.43 -3.21 -5.54
CA CYS A 297 -7.81 -4.49 -5.18
C CYS A 297 -8.83 -5.62 -5.33
N VAL A 298 -8.85 -6.35 -6.45
CA VAL A 298 -9.94 -7.27 -6.87
C VAL A 298 -10.43 -8.19 -5.75
N TYR A 299 -9.53 -8.97 -5.17
CA TYR A 299 -9.86 -9.95 -4.13
C TYR A 299 -9.51 -9.49 -2.73
N CYS A 300 -9.51 -8.18 -2.46
CA CYS A 300 -9.20 -7.65 -1.14
C CYS A 300 -10.05 -8.30 -0.03
N PHE A 301 -9.38 -8.80 1.01
CA PHE A 301 -9.99 -9.46 2.17
C PHE A 301 -10.91 -8.54 2.99
N MET A 302 -10.85 -7.23 2.78
CA MET A 302 -11.80 -6.27 3.36
C MET A 302 -13.19 -6.33 2.72
N LYS A 303 -13.32 -6.91 1.51
CA LYS A 303 -14.63 -7.17 0.90
C LYS A 303 -15.35 -8.27 1.64
N GLY A 304 -16.66 -8.11 1.82
CA GLY A 304 -17.53 -9.13 2.41
C GLY A 304 -17.45 -10.46 1.65
N GLU A 305 -17.63 -11.57 2.37
CA GLU A 305 -17.58 -12.92 1.77
C GLU A 305 -18.53 -13.07 0.56
N PRO A 306 -19.78 -12.57 0.58
CA PRO A 306 -20.66 -12.66 -0.59
C PRO A 306 -20.10 -11.95 -1.83
N ALA A 307 -19.38 -10.83 -1.65
CA ALA A 307 -18.75 -10.12 -2.76
C ALA A 307 -17.57 -10.95 -3.33
N LEU A 308 -16.73 -11.53 -2.48
CA LEU A 308 -15.62 -12.39 -2.90
C LEU A 308 -16.11 -13.62 -3.66
N ARG A 309 -17.18 -14.28 -3.20
CA ARG A 309 -17.77 -15.44 -3.90
C ARG A 309 -18.37 -15.06 -5.26
N ARG A 310 -18.99 -13.87 -5.38
CA ARG A 310 -19.49 -13.37 -6.67
C ARG A 310 -18.36 -13.11 -7.67
N LEU A 311 -17.26 -12.50 -7.21
CA LEU A 311 -16.07 -12.28 -8.02
C LEU A 311 -15.48 -13.61 -8.50
N ALA A 312 -15.32 -14.58 -7.59
CA ALA A 312 -14.85 -15.92 -7.92
C ALA A 312 -15.75 -16.62 -8.94
N ALA A 313 -17.07 -16.50 -8.80
CA ALA A 313 -18.03 -17.05 -9.76
C ALA A 313 -17.97 -16.35 -11.12
N ALA A 314 -17.73 -15.03 -11.16
CA ALA A 314 -17.55 -14.29 -12.40
C ALA A 314 -16.23 -14.67 -13.10
N GLU A 315 -15.13 -14.74 -12.37
CA GLU A 315 -13.81 -15.15 -12.89
C GLU A 315 -13.87 -16.54 -13.54
N ARG A 316 -14.60 -17.50 -12.94
CA ARG A 316 -14.75 -18.84 -13.53
C ARG A 316 -15.57 -18.88 -14.82
N ARG A 317 -16.49 -17.93 -15.02
CA ARG A 317 -17.34 -17.85 -16.23
C ARG A 317 -16.61 -17.16 -17.39
N SER A 318 -15.78 -16.17 -17.08
CA SER A 318 -14.83 -15.61 -18.03
C SER A 318 -13.79 -16.71 -18.32
N ALA A 319 -13.49 -17.01 -19.60
CA ALA A 319 -12.51 -18.05 -19.95
C ALA A 319 -11.21 -17.88 -19.14
N PRO A 320 -10.53 -18.98 -18.71
CA PRO A 320 -9.51 -18.94 -17.68
C PRO A 320 -8.24 -18.28 -18.19
N VAL A 321 -8.20 -16.95 -18.15
CA VAL A 321 -6.94 -16.24 -17.98
C VAL A 321 -6.75 -16.22 -16.47
N ALA A 322 -6.14 -17.28 -15.94
CA ALA A 322 -5.64 -17.24 -14.58
C ALA A 322 -4.69 -16.04 -14.53
N ALA A 323 -5.11 -14.97 -13.86
CA ALA A 323 -4.21 -13.86 -13.64
C ALA A 323 -3.10 -14.39 -12.72
N ASP A 324 -1.85 -14.32 -13.18
CA ASP A 324 -0.65 -14.76 -12.44
C ASP A 324 -0.31 -13.82 -11.26
N GLY A 325 -1.32 -13.21 -10.64
CA GLY A 325 -1.18 -12.15 -9.65
C GLY A 325 -2.47 -11.90 -8.86
N PRO A 326 -2.51 -10.86 -8.01
CA PRO A 326 -3.62 -10.60 -7.08
C PRO A 326 -4.97 -10.28 -7.72
N ALA A 327 -5.03 -10.10 -9.04
CA ALA A 327 -6.28 -10.00 -9.77
C ALA A 327 -7.04 -11.35 -9.85
N GLY A 328 -6.36 -12.49 -9.66
CA GLY A 328 -6.95 -13.83 -9.70
C GLY A 328 -7.08 -14.45 -8.31
N ILE A 329 -8.17 -15.18 -8.05
CA ILE A 329 -8.44 -15.75 -6.73
C ILE A 329 -7.40 -16.79 -6.29
N ASN A 330 -6.82 -17.52 -7.25
CA ASN A 330 -5.87 -18.59 -6.95
C ASN A 330 -4.57 -18.03 -6.34
N TRP A 331 -4.12 -16.85 -6.75
CA TRP A 331 -2.97 -16.18 -6.13
C TRP A 331 -3.19 -15.96 -4.61
N TRP A 332 -4.41 -15.55 -4.24
CA TRP A 332 -4.79 -15.34 -2.83
C TRP A 332 -4.88 -16.66 -2.06
N ALA A 333 -5.40 -17.71 -2.69
CA ALA A 333 -5.43 -19.05 -2.11
C ALA A 333 -4.01 -19.58 -1.87
N ASP A 334 -3.11 -19.37 -2.83
CA ASP A 334 -1.74 -19.84 -2.76
C ASP A 334 -0.94 -19.09 -1.70
N ILE A 335 -1.06 -17.75 -1.62
CA ILE A 335 -0.37 -16.98 -0.58
C ILE A 335 -0.96 -17.31 0.81
N GLU A 336 -2.29 -17.46 0.95
CA GLU A 336 -2.90 -17.88 2.23
C GLU A 336 -2.39 -19.25 2.67
N ALA A 337 -2.27 -20.21 1.74
CA ALA A 337 -1.71 -21.52 2.03
C ALA A 337 -0.20 -21.47 2.35
N ARG A 338 0.58 -20.64 1.65
CA ARG A 338 2.02 -20.45 1.90
C ARG A 338 2.30 -19.94 3.31
N TYR A 339 1.41 -19.09 3.84
CA TYR A 339 1.55 -18.50 5.17
C TYR A 339 0.60 -19.13 6.20
N ALA A 340 -0.02 -20.26 5.89
CA ALA A 340 -0.75 -21.06 6.87
C ALA A 340 0.26 -21.63 7.89
N GLY A 341 0.18 -21.21 9.16
CA GLY A 341 1.01 -21.76 10.22
C GLY A 341 0.75 -23.25 10.48
N PRO A 342 1.67 -23.97 11.14
CA PRO A 342 1.44 -25.35 11.57
C PRO A 342 0.19 -25.43 12.46
N SER A 343 -0.71 -26.34 12.11
CA SER A 343 -2.16 -26.19 12.25
C SER A 343 -2.78 -26.68 13.57
N ASP A 344 -2.12 -26.52 14.71
CA ASP A 344 -2.64 -27.08 15.99
C ASP A 344 -2.88 -26.06 17.10
N ASP A 345 -2.64 -24.76 16.87
CA ASP A 345 -2.75 -23.73 17.91
C ASP A 345 -3.90 -22.73 17.69
N SER A 346 -4.50 -22.32 18.81
CA SER A 346 -5.67 -21.42 18.87
C SER A 346 -5.43 -19.98 18.35
N ASP A 347 -4.18 -19.64 18.01
CA ASP A 347 -3.73 -18.36 17.45
C ASP A 347 -3.88 -18.24 15.91
N ALA A 348 -4.69 -19.10 15.29
CA ALA A 348 -4.82 -19.24 13.84
C ALA A 348 -5.35 -17.99 13.06
N GLN A 349 -5.72 -16.89 13.74
CA GLN A 349 -6.17 -15.66 13.07
C GLN A 349 -5.02 -14.94 12.35
N GLN A 350 -3.78 -15.21 12.76
CA GLN A 350 -2.56 -14.67 12.15
C GLN A 350 -2.29 -15.27 10.75
N PHE A 351 -2.96 -16.35 10.38
CA PHE A 351 -2.64 -17.11 9.17
C PHE A 351 -3.78 -17.14 8.15
N LYS A 352 -4.85 -16.38 8.39
CA LYS A 352 -5.99 -16.26 7.47
C LYS A 352 -6.22 -14.79 7.12
N PHE A 353 -6.55 -14.54 5.86
CA PHE A 353 -6.95 -13.21 5.41
C PHE A 353 -8.26 -12.77 6.03
N LEU A 354 -9.21 -13.71 6.09
CA LEU A 354 -10.47 -13.52 6.76
C LEU A 354 -10.36 -13.94 8.23
N THR A 355 -11.42 -13.71 9.01
CA THR A 355 -11.47 -14.12 10.42
C THR A 355 -11.41 -15.65 10.55
N LEU A 356 -10.97 -16.18 11.69
CA LEU A 356 -10.83 -17.63 11.96
C LEU A 356 -11.96 -18.53 11.44
N ARG A 357 -13.21 -18.08 11.61
CA ARG A 357 -14.45 -18.78 11.26
C ARG A 357 -14.94 -18.56 9.82
N ALA A 358 -14.27 -17.69 9.07
CA ALA A 358 -14.59 -17.41 7.69
C ALA A 358 -13.88 -18.43 6.76
N PRO A 359 -14.42 -18.63 5.55
CA PRO A 359 -13.77 -19.48 4.56
C PRO A 359 -12.40 -18.92 4.15
N THR A 360 -11.50 -19.81 3.80
CA THR A 360 -10.25 -19.50 3.09
C THR A 360 -10.52 -19.10 1.65
N TYR A 361 -9.57 -18.44 1.00
CA TYR A 361 -9.62 -18.15 -0.43
C TYR A 361 -9.65 -19.43 -1.26
N ALA A 362 -9.02 -20.51 -0.79
CA ALA A 362 -9.09 -21.83 -1.41
C ALA A 362 -10.50 -22.46 -1.34
N GLU A 363 -11.27 -22.18 -0.29
CA GLU A 363 -12.66 -22.61 -0.19
C GLU A 363 -13.57 -21.74 -1.07
N ILE A 364 -13.35 -20.42 -1.11
CA ILE A 364 -14.08 -19.49 -1.99
C ILE A 364 -13.83 -19.82 -3.48
N SER A 365 -12.59 -20.17 -3.85
CA SER A 365 -12.23 -20.48 -5.25
C SER A 365 -12.88 -21.76 -5.77
N ARG A 366 -13.16 -22.73 -4.88
CA ARG A 366 -13.79 -24.01 -5.23
C ARG A 366 -15.30 -24.01 -5.08
N ASP A 367 -15.86 -23.07 -4.33
CA ASP A 367 -17.30 -23.04 -4.07
C ASP A 367 -18.09 -22.75 -5.36
N THR A 368 -18.97 -23.68 -5.72
CA THR A 368 -19.85 -23.62 -6.90
C THR A 368 -21.26 -23.18 -6.55
N ALA A 369 -21.56 -22.95 -5.27
CA ALA A 369 -22.88 -22.49 -4.85
C ALA A 369 -23.19 -21.15 -5.52
N ASP A 370 -24.27 -21.13 -6.31
CA ASP A 370 -24.75 -19.92 -6.96
C ASP A 370 -25.41 -19.02 -5.91
N ILE A 371 -24.61 -18.13 -5.33
CA ILE A 371 -25.14 -17.07 -4.49
C ILE A 371 -25.79 -16.08 -5.44
N GLY A 372 -27.07 -16.31 -5.71
CA GLY A 372 -27.87 -15.47 -6.60
C GLY A 372 -27.69 -13.98 -6.33
N THR A 373 -28.05 -13.18 -7.33
CA THR A 373 -27.91 -11.72 -7.44
C THR A 373 -28.65 -10.89 -6.37
N ARG A 374 -29.00 -11.45 -5.21
CA ARG A 374 -29.61 -10.69 -4.11
C ARG A 374 -28.61 -9.66 -3.61
N GLY A 375 -28.89 -8.39 -3.91
CA GLY A 375 -28.04 -7.23 -3.69
C GLY A 375 -27.63 -7.04 -2.23
N GLY A 376 -26.61 -7.78 -1.80
CA GLY A 376 -25.80 -7.38 -0.68
C GLY A 376 -25.00 -6.19 -1.16
N SER A 377 -25.33 -4.99 -0.66
CA SER A 377 -24.56 -3.77 -0.90
C SER A 377 -23.09 -4.11 -0.81
N SER A 378 -22.34 -3.88 -1.88
CA SER A 378 -20.88 -3.85 -1.80
C SER A 378 -20.55 -2.81 -0.75
N LEU A 379 -20.33 -3.23 0.49
CA LEU A 379 -19.87 -2.33 1.53
C LEU A 379 -18.62 -1.65 0.96
N PRO A 380 -18.55 -0.31 0.95
CA PRO A 380 -17.38 0.38 0.46
C PRO A 380 -16.15 -0.19 1.15
N CYS A 381 -15.13 -0.50 0.35
CA CYS A 381 -13.89 -1.05 0.86
C CYS A 381 -13.27 -0.05 1.85
N ALA A 382 -13.28 -0.36 3.15
CA ALA A 382 -12.77 0.49 4.22
C ALA A 382 -11.23 0.44 4.35
N CYS A 383 -10.52 0.35 3.22
CA CYS A 383 -9.07 0.16 3.15
C CYS A 383 -8.25 1.46 3.11
N THR A 384 -8.88 2.64 3.04
CA THR A 384 -8.16 3.90 2.81
C THR A 384 -8.12 4.81 4.03
N ASP A 385 -8.39 4.26 5.21
CA ASP A 385 -8.42 4.97 6.49
C ASP A 385 -7.47 4.26 7.46
#